data_AF-H5XDB4-F1
#
_entry.id   AF-H5XDB4-F1
#
_cell.length_a   1.000
_cell.length_b   1.000
_cell.length_c   1.000
_cell.angle_alpha   90.00
_cell.angle_beta   90.00
_cell.angle_gamma   90.00
#
_symmetry.space_group_name_H-M   'P 1'
#
loop_
_entity.id
_entity.type
_entity.pdbx_description
1 polymer ?
#
loop_
_entity_poly.entity_id
_entity_poly.type
_entity_poly.pdbx_seq_one_letter_code
_entity_poly.pdbx_strand_id
1 'polypeptide(L)'
;MSEKKPKSGDITENPGWFGSGYSRSGGEMILGIHANWPAYPCAPGGGHGLFDLAQFPVGTRFFPIDDIDRCVLFCAYNYDPKKPERTKDPMSPDAFQVAIWHEDLVPLQEQGLIRGITLVSEREFEIRRRAEWGWPKRRLFMKLEDGTLEEMVLPPLPPAPEEDFLYGSPYIFPAFDDNESEGAITITPAGWELVTEQLAEHLELPGSMPDLKKLLDSELYDHAVREVGIAIEEELRLVVGNDDDFGQRLVGGFIKHLDEKLFAYNTLLKIYRLRLRTFFKFTRNPHAHRKITLTRPHALALTSHALELLSDIQQFHKEESGTEAV
;
A
#
# COMPACT_ATOMS: atom_id res chain seq x y z
N MET A 1 32.42 29.61 3.47
CA MET A 1 31.45 28.51 3.69
C MET A 1 30.50 28.54 2.51
N SER A 2 30.51 27.50 1.68
CA SER A 2 29.70 27.44 0.45
C SER A 2 28.28 27.02 0.83
N GLU A 3 27.34 27.95 0.75
CA GLU A 3 25.91 27.68 0.91
C GLU A 3 25.42 26.89 -0.32
N LYS A 4 25.02 25.63 -0.08
CA LYS A 4 24.29 24.84 -1.07
C LYS A 4 22.94 25.52 -1.30
N LYS A 5 22.75 26.10 -2.49
CA LYS A 5 21.42 26.47 -3.00
C LYS A 5 20.48 25.25 -2.88
N PRO A 6 19.24 25.41 -2.38
CA PRO A 6 18.23 24.38 -2.57
C PRO A 6 17.96 24.28 -4.08
N LYS A 7 18.16 23.10 -4.65
CA LYS A 7 17.72 22.83 -6.03
C LYS A 7 16.20 23.04 -6.06
N SER A 8 15.73 23.86 -6.99
CA SER A 8 14.32 23.85 -7.39
C SER A 8 13.98 22.41 -7.78
N GLY A 9 13.08 21.78 -7.03
CA GLY A 9 12.74 20.38 -7.22
C GLY A 9 12.28 20.16 -8.65
N ASP A 10 12.96 19.26 -9.36
CA ASP A 10 12.52 18.82 -10.67
C ASP A 10 11.15 18.12 -10.50
N ILE A 11 10.22 18.33 -11.42
CA ILE A 11 8.95 17.58 -11.41
C ILE A 11 9.21 16.07 -11.57
N THR A 12 10.36 15.70 -12.13
CA THR A 12 10.87 14.30 -12.17
C THR A 12 11.38 13.80 -10.81
N GLU A 13 11.66 14.68 -9.84
CA GLU A 13 12.02 14.31 -8.46
C GLU A 13 10.77 13.99 -7.60
N ASN A 14 9.58 14.35 -8.06
CA ASN A 14 8.29 14.05 -7.40
C ASN A 14 7.27 13.46 -8.39
N PRO A 15 7.60 12.40 -9.14
CA PRO A 15 6.63 11.81 -10.02
C PRO A 15 5.57 11.19 -9.11
N GLY A 16 4.34 11.67 -9.25
CA GLY A 16 3.19 10.96 -8.73
C GLY A 16 3.18 9.49 -9.19
N TRP A 17 2.19 8.71 -8.74
CA TRP A 17 1.97 7.42 -9.38
C TRP A 17 1.30 7.62 -10.73
N PHE A 18 1.75 6.89 -11.74
CA PHE A 18 1.04 6.70 -13.00
C PHE A 18 0.93 5.20 -13.23
N GLY A 19 -0.28 4.71 -13.46
CA GLY A 19 -0.50 3.32 -13.82
C GLY A 19 -1.75 3.13 -14.67
N SER A 20 -1.87 1.97 -15.27
CA SER A 20 -3.09 1.56 -15.97
C SER A 20 -4.07 0.95 -14.95
N GLY A 21 -5.33 1.37 -15.02
CA GLY A 21 -6.43 0.74 -14.28
C GLY A 21 -7.53 0.30 -15.22
N TYR A 22 -8.21 -0.78 -14.85
CA TYR A 22 -9.45 -1.17 -15.51
C TYR A 22 -10.59 -0.43 -14.85
N SER A 23 -11.14 0.56 -15.55
CA SER A 23 -12.42 1.11 -15.14
C SER A 23 -13.51 0.05 -15.30
N ARG A 24 -14.47 0.02 -14.37
CA ARG A 24 -15.73 -0.76 -14.46
C ARG A 24 -16.46 -0.61 -15.81
N SER A 25 -16.16 0.45 -16.59
CA SER A 25 -16.70 0.69 -17.93
C SER A 25 -15.82 0.19 -19.11
N GLY A 26 -14.83 -0.69 -18.87
CA GLY A 26 -14.20 -1.48 -19.93
C GLY A 26 -13.19 -0.75 -20.81
N GLY A 27 -12.52 0.28 -20.28
CA GLY A 27 -11.38 0.93 -20.93
C GLY A 27 -10.16 0.98 -20.01
N GLU A 28 -8.97 0.77 -20.57
CA GLU A 28 -7.72 1.14 -19.91
C GLU A 28 -7.71 2.66 -19.74
N MET A 29 -7.72 3.13 -18.49
CA MET A 29 -7.46 4.53 -18.19
C MET A 29 -6.08 4.65 -17.53
N ILE A 30 -5.34 5.69 -17.90
CA ILE A 30 -4.17 6.13 -17.16
C ILE A 30 -4.70 6.80 -15.90
N LEU A 31 -4.43 6.19 -14.76
CA LEU A 31 -4.73 6.72 -13.45
C LEU A 31 -3.47 7.36 -12.88
N GLY A 32 -3.62 8.53 -12.28
CA GLY A 32 -2.53 9.33 -11.75
C GLY A 32 -2.80 9.74 -10.31
N ILE A 33 -1.83 9.56 -9.41
CA ILE A 33 -1.86 10.13 -8.05
C ILE A 33 -0.79 11.21 -7.99
N HIS A 34 -1.18 12.47 -7.86
CA HIS A 34 -0.29 13.63 -7.88
C HIS A 34 0.38 13.92 -6.54
N ALA A 35 0.39 12.93 -5.64
CA ALA A 35 0.99 13.02 -4.31
C ALA A 35 2.33 12.27 -4.24
N ASN A 36 3.28 12.82 -3.49
CA ASN A 36 4.54 12.14 -3.15
C ASN A 36 4.34 11.34 -1.87
N TRP A 37 3.68 10.19 -1.97
CA TRP A 37 3.41 9.32 -0.82
C TRP A 37 4.51 8.30 -0.55
N PRO A 38 4.63 7.82 0.71
CA PRO A 38 5.54 6.72 1.05
C PRO A 38 5.11 5.37 0.47
N ALA A 39 3.83 5.22 0.09
CA ALA A 39 3.23 4.03 -0.49
C ALA A 39 2.17 4.42 -1.54
N TYR A 40 1.95 3.55 -2.52
CA TYR A 40 0.98 3.74 -3.61
C TYR A 40 0.14 2.47 -3.80
N PRO A 41 -1.10 2.60 -4.31
CA PRO A 41 -2.01 1.48 -4.41
C PRO A 41 -1.60 0.55 -5.55
N CYS A 42 -2.10 -0.69 -5.51
CA CYS A 42 -2.21 -1.52 -6.69
C CYS A 42 -3.21 -0.92 -7.70
N ALA A 43 -3.25 -1.43 -8.94
CA ALA A 43 -4.29 -1.04 -9.90
C ALA A 43 -5.68 -1.29 -9.28
N PRO A 44 -6.70 -0.46 -9.57
CA PRO A 44 -8.03 -0.67 -9.01
C PRO A 44 -8.71 -1.91 -9.57
N GLY A 45 -9.66 -2.49 -8.84
CA GLY A 45 -10.32 -3.73 -9.27
C GLY A 45 -11.36 -4.34 -8.33
N GLY A 46 -11.89 -3.60 -7.36
CA GLY A 46 -12.88 -4.03 -6.36
C GLY A 46 -12.33 -4.98 -5.29
N GLY A 47 -11.48 -5.94 -5.68
CA GLY A 47 -10.86 -6.91 -4.77
C GLY A 47 -9.43 -6.56 -4.34
N HIS A 48 -8.71 -5.74 -5.11
CA HIS A 48 -7.29 -5.45 -4.85
C HIS A 48 -7.04 -4.74 -3.52
N GLY A 49 -7.89 -3.77 -3.16
CA GLY A 49 -7.81 -3.12 -1.84
C GLY A 49 -7.96 -4.09 -0.67
N LEU A 50 -8.76 -5.15 -0.81
CA LEU A 50 -8.90 -6.17 0.24
C LEU A 50 -7.63 -7.03 0.35
N PHE A 51 -7.03 -7.40 -0.78
CA PHE A 51 -5.74 -8.11 -0.79
C PHE A 51 -4.63 -7.28 -0.16
N ASP A 52 -4.57 -5.98 -0.45
CA ASP A 52 -3.58 -5.07 0.13
C ASP A 52 -3.71 -4.94 1.65
N LEU A 53 -4.95 -4.87 2.16
CA LEU A 53 -5.20 -4.89 3.60
C LEU A 53 -4.83 -6.24 4.24
N ALA A 54 -5.07 -7.35 3.54
CA ALA A 54 -4.85 -8.70 4.04
C ALA A 54 -3.37 -9.12 4.16
N GLN A 55 -2.44 -8.31 3.64
CA GLN A 55 -1.00 -8.49 3.87
C GLN A 55 -0.61 -8.27 5.34
N PHE A 56 -1.48 -7.64 6.13
CA PHE A 56 -1.27 -7.36 7.54
C PHE A 56 -1.92 -8.41 8.45
N PRO A 57 -1.42 -8.60 9.69
CA PRO A 57 -2.03 -9.54 10.63
C PRO A 57 -3.51 -9.21 10.93
N VAL A 58 -4.30 -10.25 11.20
CA VAL A 58 -5.68 -10.11 11.70
C VAL A 58 -5.72 -9.18 12.92
N GLY A 59 -6.66 -8.23 12.93
CA GLY A 59 -6.81 -7.23 13.99
C GLY A 59 -6.05 -5.92 13.77
N THR A 60 -5.26 -5.83 12.69
CA THR A 60 -4.66 -4.56 12.23
C THR A 60 -5.74 -3.53 11.94
N ARG A 61 -5.50 -2.29 12.37
CA ARG A 61 -6.35 -1.13 12.10
C ARG A 61 -5.61 -0.17 11.17
N PHE A 62 -6.34 0.53 10.32
CA PHE A 62 -5.77 1.39 9.30
C PHE A 62 -6.36 2.78 9.43
N PHE A 63 -5.55 3.74 9.88
CA PHE A 63 -5.99 5.12 10.06
C PHE A 63 -5.72 5.94 8.79
N PRO A 64 -6.69 6.65 8.23
CA PRO A 64 -6.49 7.51 7.07
C PRO A 64 -5.55 8.66 7.43
N ILE A 65 -4.53 8.88 6.61
CA ILE A 65 -3.54 9.94 6.82
C ILE A 65 -3.49 10.94 5.66
N ASP A 66 -3.95 10.57 4.47
CA ASP A 66 -4.10 11.46 3.33
C ASP A 66 -5.15 10.91 2.35
N ASP A 67 -5.81 11.79 1.58
CA ASP A 67 -6.84 11.43 0.58
C ASP A 67 -6.71 12.35 -0.64
N ILE A 68 -6.18 11.80 -1.73
CA ILE A 68 -5.84 12.53 -2.96
C ILE A 68 -6.21 11.66 -4.16
N ASP A 69 -6.77 12.29 -5.19
CA ASP A 69 -7.12 11.64 -6.47
C ASP A 69 -8.00 10.40 -6.33
N ARG A 70 -8.92 10.41 -5.34
CA ARG A 70 -9.81 9.27 -5.00
C ARG A 70 -9.06 8.02 -4.54
N CYS A 71 -7.88 8.22 -3.96
CA CYS A 71 -7.13 7.22 -3.27
C CYS A 71 -6.90 7.69 -1.84
N VAL A 72 -7.01 6.79 -0.86
CA VAL A 72 -6.75 7.09 0.54
C VAL A 72 -5.47 6.38 0.95
N LEU A 73 -4.52 7.14 1.51
CA LEU A 73 -3.36 6.61 2.18
C LEU A 73 -3.71 6.34 3.64
N PHE A 74 -3.46 5.11 4.08
CA PHE A 74 -3.64 4.69 5.46
C PHE A 74 -2.30 4.37 6.12
N CYS A 75 -2.22 4.59 7.43
CA CYS A 75 -1.18 4.03 8.28
C CYS A 75 -1.73 2.87 9.11
N ALA A 76 -1.09 1.71 9.00
CA ALA A 76 -1.39 0.54 9.81
C ALA A 76 -0.91 0.72 11.26
N TYR A 77 -1.73 0.29 12.21
CA TYR A 77 -1.42 0.24 13.64
C TYR A 77 -2.15 -0.93 14.30
N ASN A 78 -1.84 -1.21 15.57
CA ASN A 78 -2.43 -2.32 16.31
C ASN A 78 -2.21 -3.72 15.67
N TYR A 79 -1.23 -3.86 14.79
CA TYR A 79 -0.80 -5.13 14.21
C TYR A 79 0.06 -5.97 15.16
N ASP A 80 0.60 -5.36 16.22
CA ASP A 80 1.38 -6.01 17.29
C ASP A 80 0.73 -5.66 18.63
N PRO A 81 0.22 -6.63 19.40
CA PRO A 81 -0.38 -6.37 20.71
C PRO A 81 0.56 -5.64 21.69
N LYS A 82 1.87 -5.69 21.47
CA LYS A 82 2.87 -4.97 22.26
C LYS A 82 3.07 -3.52 21.83
N LYS A 83 2.55 -3.15 20.65
CA LYS A 83 2.64 -1.81 20.05
C LYS A 83 1.28 -1.42 19.46
N PRO A 84 0.26 -1.20 20.32
CA PRO A 84 -1.08 -0.86 19.85
C PRO A 84 -1.20 0.58 19.35
N GLU A 85 -0.25 1.45 19.71
CA GLU A 85 -0.29 2.87 19.40
C GLU A 85 0.06 3.18 17.94
N ARG A 86 -0.44 4.32 17.45
CA ARG A 86 -0.08 4.86 16.14
C ARG A 86 1.39 5.27 16.11
N THR A 87 2.00 5.18 14.93
CA THR A 87 3.33 5.77 14.73
C THR A 87 3.30 7.29 14.96
N LYS A 88 4.38 7.83 15.51
CA LYS A 88 4.54 9.28 15.72
C LYS A 88 4.73 10.02 14.40
N ASP A 89 5.32 9.35 13.42
CA ASP A 89 5.53 9.88 12.07
C ASP A 89 4.87 8.93 11.05
N PRO A 90 3.62 9.20 10.64
CA PRO A 90 2.89 8.36 9.69
C PRO A 90 3.37 8.50 8.24
N MET A 91 4.08 9.59 7.93
CA MET A 91 4.66 9.81 6.59
C MET A 91 6.07 9.25 6.47
N SER A 92 6.64 8.75 7.58
CA SER A 92 7.93 8.07 7.59
C SER A 92 7.94 6.91 6.59
N PRO A 93 8.99 6.78 5.76
CA PRO A 93 9.14 5.61 4.91
C PRO A 93 9.33 4.30 5.68
N ASP A 94 9.54 4.37 6.99
CA ASP A 94 9.66 3.21 7.87
C ASP A 94 8.34 2.78 8.50
N ALA A 95 7.31 3.62 8.47
CA ALA A 95 5.97 3.24 8.90
C ALA A 95 5.36 2.23 7.91
N PHE A 96 4.31 1.53 8.35
CA PHE A 96 3.60 0.59 7.52
C PHE A 96 2.35 1.28 6.99
N GLN A 97 2.36 1.63 5.71
CA GLN A 97 1.22 2.25 5.04
C GLN A 97 0.55 1.31 4.05
N VAL A 98 -0.65 1.66 3.63
CA VAL A 98 -1.32 1.05 2.48
C VAL A 98 -2.15 2.13 1.81
N ALA A 99 -2.14 2.20 0.48
CA ALA A 99 -2.96 3.13 -0.26
C ALA A 99 -4.06 2.34 -0.99
N ILE A 100 -5.30 2.83 -0.95
CA ILE A 100 -6.46 2.11 -1.49
C ILE A 100 -7.38 3.08 -2.21
N TRP A 101 -7.83 2.70 -3.40
CA TRP A 101 -8.79 3.48 -4.17
C TRP A 101 -10.17 3.53 -3.50
N HIS A 102 -10.84 4.68 -3.61
CA HIS A 102 -12.24 4.84 -3.21
C HIS A 102 -13.13 3.80 -3.90
N GLU A 103 -12.84 3.46 -5.17
CA GLU A 103 -13.60 2.47 -5.93
C GLU A 103 -13.45 1.03 -5.41
N ASP A 104 -12.44 0.76 -4.59
CA ASP A 104 -12.32 -0.49 -3.83
C ASP A 104 -12.98 -0.35 -2.46
N LEU A 105 -12.76 0.76 -1.75
CA LEU A 105 -13.31 0.97 -0.40
C LEU A 105 -14.84 0.94 -0.35
N VAL A 106 -15.51 1.57 -1.33
CA VAL A 106 -16.97 1.66 -1.35
C VAL A 106 -17.63 0.28 -1.48
N PRO A 107 -17.32 -0.54 -2.52
CA PRO A 107 -17.88 -1.89 -2.62
C PRO A 107 -17.54 -2.80 -1.45
N LEU A 108 -16.32 -2.69 -0.89
CA LEU A 108 -15.92 -3.51 0.26
C LEU A 108 -16.74 -3.18 1.51
N GLN A 109 -17.05 -1.90 1.73
CA GLN A 109 -17.92 -1.45 2.81
C GLN A 109 -19.37 -1.87 2.58
N GLU A 110 -19.90 -1.74 1.35
CA GLU A 110 -21.25 -2.16 0.99
C GLU A 110 -21.47 -3.67 1.19
N GLN A 111 -20.44 -4.48 0.91
CA GLN A 111 -20.45 -5.93 1.12
C GLN A 111 -20.18 -6.34 2.57
N GLY A 112 -19.89 -5.39 3.46
CA GLY A 112 -19.57 -5.67 4.86
C GLY A 112 -18.23 -6.40 5.07
N LEU A 113 -17.33 -6.32 4.10
CA LEU A 113 -16.00 -6.95 4.13
C LEU A 113 -15.00 -6.11 4.92
N ILE A 114 -15.24 -4.80 4.98
CA ILE A 114 -14.55 -3.86 5.86
C ILE A 114 -15.57 -3.09 6.72
N ARG A 115 -15.06 -2.43 7.76
CA ARG A 115 -15.83 -1.49 8.60
C ARG A 115 -14.99 -0.24 8.87
N GLY A 116 -15.65 0.81 9.36
CA GLY A 116 -15.01 2.08 9.73
C GLY A 116 -15.12 3.17 8.66
N ILE A 117 -15.96 2.95 7.64
CA ILE A 117 -16.27 3.92 6.59
C ILE A 117 -17.77 4.21 6.60
N THR A 118 -18.12 5.48 6.47
CA THR A 118 -19.47 5.96 6.22
C THR A 118 -19.54 6.50 4.79
N LEU A 119 -20.47 5.99 4.02
CA LEU A 119 -20.66 6.40 2.63
C LEU A 119 -21.44 7.71 2.57
N VAL A 120 -20.82 8.75 2.03
CA VAL A 120 -21.39 10.10 1.99
C VAL A 120 -21.46 10.66 0.58
N SER A 121 -22.33 11.64 0.38
CA SER A 121 -22.40 12.40 -0.88
C SER A 121 -21.16 13.28 -1.08
N GLU A 122 -20.85 13.65 -2.32
CA GLU A 122 -19.80 14.62 -2.66
C GLU A 122 -19.90 15.91 -1.85
N ARG A 123 -21.12 16.44 -1.73
CA ARG A 123 -21.40 17.66 -0.97
C ARG A 123 -21.00 17.49 0.50
N GLU A 124 -21.43 16.40 1.11
CA GLU A 124 -21.13 16.13 2.51
C GLU A 124 -19.63 15.90 2.74
N PHE A 125 -18.98 15.17 1.84
CA PHE A 125 -17.53 14.99 1.85
C PHE A 125 -16.79 16.34 1.78
N GLU A 126 -17.19 17.23 0.87
CA GLU A 126 -16.59 18.54 0.72
C GLU A 126 -16.80 19.42 1.95
N ILE A 127 -17.99 19.37 2.57
CA ILE A 127 -18.28 20.08 3.83
C ILE A 127 -17.36 19.59 4.94
N ARG A 128 -17.21 18.27 5.10
CA ARG A 128 -16.35 17.65 6.13
C ARG A 128 -14.88 18.02 5.91
N ARG A 129 -14.36 17.85 4.69
CA ARG A 129 -12.98 18.20 4.31
C ARG A 129 -12.64 19.65 4.63
N ARG A 130 -13.56 20.57 4.32
CA ARG A 130 -13.39 22.01 4.63
C ARG A 130 -13.36 22.30 6.13
N ALA A 131 -14.19 21.60 6.90
CA ALA A 131 -14.21 21.73 8.36
C ALA A 131 -12.89 21.24 8.97
N GLU A 132 -12.39 20.08 8.53
CA GLU A 132 -11.12 19.47 8.98
C GLU A 132 -9.89 20.33 8.63
N TRP A 133 -9.85 20.85 7.39
CA TRP A 133 -8.74 21.71 6.96
C TRP A 133 -8.74 23.05 7.70
N GLY A 134 -9.85 23.39 8.36
CA GLY A 134 -10.00 24.60 9.15
C GLY A 134 -9.81 25.86 8.33
N TRP A 135 -10.01 25.81 7.01
CA TRP A 135 -9.72 26.95 6.12
C TRP A 135 -10.51 28.21 6.51
N PRO A 136 -9.89 29.40 6.55
CA PRO A 136 -8.49 29.73 6.25
C PRO A 136 -7.58 29.76 7.50
N LYS A 137 -7.96 29.13 8.63
CA LYS A 137 -7.25 29.23 9.92
C LYS A 137 -5.79 28.72 9.88
N ARG A 138 -5.40 27.96 8.85
CA ARG A 138 -4.01 27.52 8.66
C ARG A 138 -3.18 28.65 8.06
N ARG A 139 -2.07 28.99 8.73
CA ARG A 139 -1.09 29.97 8.27
C ARG A 139 -0.06 29.24 7.41
N LEU A 140 -0.09 29.46 6.10
CA LEU A 140 0.94 28.97 5.19
C LEU A 140 2.02 30.04 5.04
N PHE A 141 3.28 29.62 4.95
CA PHE A 141 4.42 30.52 4.75
C PHE A 141 5.19 30.09 3.51
N MET A 142 5.52 31.04 2.64
CA MET A 142 6.41 30.86 1.51
C MET A 142 7.81 31.34 1.88
N LYS A 143 8.84 30.58 1.51
CA LYS A 143 10.23 31.00 1.67
C LYS A 143 10.69 31.77 0.44
N LEU A 144 11.05 33.04 0.61
CA LEU A 144 11.57 33.92 -0.42
C LEU A 144 13.04 33.59 -0.76
N GLU A 145 13.54 34.12 -1.88
CA GLU A 145 14.92 33.88 -2.35
C GLU A 145 15.99 34.36 -1.36
N ASP A 146 15.68 35.36 -0.54
CA ASP A 146 16.53 35.87 0.53
C ASP A 146 16.46 35.05 1.83
N GLY A 147 15.65 34.00 1.85
CA GLY A 147 15.46 33.09 2.98
C GLY A 147 14.36 33.50 3.96
N THR A 148 13.71 34.65 3.77
CA THR A 148 12.62 35.14 4.62
C THR A 148 11.35 34.33 4.43
N LEU A 149 10.54 34.17 5.49
CA LEU A 149 9.23 33.52 5.42
C LEU A 149 8.13 34.57 5.33
N GLU A 150 7.35 34.55 4.25
CA GLU A 150 6.20 35.41 4.04
C GLU A 150 4.90 34.61 4.23
N GLU A 151 3.98 35.11 5.07
CA GLU A 151 2.67 34.47 5.26
C GLU A 151 1.83 34.62 3.99
N MET A 152 1.43 33.49 3.40
CA MET A 152 0.54 33.47 2.24
C MET A 152 -0.89 33.78 2.67
N VAL A 153 -1.48 34.83 2.07
CA VAL A 153 -2.92 35.07 2.16
C VAL A 153 -3.63 34.07 1.27
N LEU A 154 -4.29 33.12 1.91
CA LEU A 154 -5.08 32.11 1.23
C LEU A 154 -6.40 32.72 0.71
N PRO A 155 -6.78 32.48 -0.57
CA PRO A 155 -8.05 32.98 -1.09
C PRO A 155 -9.24 32.38 -0.30
N PRO A 156 -10.39 33.05 -0.22
CA PRO A 156 -11.58 32.40 0.34
C PRO A 156 -11.92 31.15 -0.48
N LEU A 157 -12.32 30.07 0.18
CA LEU A 157 -12.84 28.91 -0.52
C LEU A 157 -14.08 29.34 -1.34
N PRO A 158 -14.26 28.81 -2.56
CA PRO A 158 -15.52 28.98 -3.27
C PRO A 158 -16.67 28.48 -2.38
N PRO A 159 -17.90 29.01 -2.51
CA PRO A 159 -19.04 28.52 -1.74
C PRO A 159 -19.17 26.99 -1.88
N ALA A 160 -19.67 26.33 -0.82
CA ALA A 160 -19.98 24.91 -0.94
C ALA A 160 -20.98 24.74 -2.09
N PRO A 161 -20.85 23.68 -2.91
CA PRO A 161 -21.79 23.46 -4.01
C PRO A 161 -23.23 23.50 -3.48
N GLU A 162 -24.08 24.31 -4.12
CA GLU A 162 -25.51 24.38 -3.82
C GLU A 162 -26.17 23.03 -4.16
N GLU A 163 -27.25 22.67 -3.46
CA GLU A 163 -27.97 21.39 -3.66
C GLU A 163 -28.38 21.16 -5.13
N ASP A 164 -28.62 22.23 -5.87
CA ASP A 164 -29.13 22.20 -7.24
C ASP A 164 -28.05 22.39 -8.32
N PHE A 165 -26.78 22.63 -7.94
CA PHE A 165 -25.75 23.05 -8.90
C PHE A 165 -25.06 21.90 -9.65
N LEU A 166 -25.38 20.65 -9.33
CA LEU A 166 -24.85 19.50 -10.04
C LEU A 166 -26.00 18.58 -10.44
N TYR A 167 -26.07 18.29 -11.74
CA TYR A 167 -26.33 16.92 -12.17
C TYR A 167 -25.37 16.04 -11.37
N GLY A 168 -25.89 15.52 -10.24
CA GLY A 168 -25.09 14.99 -9.16
C GLY A 168 -24.09 13.99 -9.71
N SER A 169 -22.81 14.21 -9.43
CA SER A 169 -21.85 13.14 -9.56
C SER A 169 -22.44 11.96 -8.78
N PRO A 170 -22.77 10.81 -9.41
CA PRO A 170 -23.30 9.65 -8.69
C PRO A 170 -22.21 9.02 -7.81
N TYR A 171 -21.07 9.69 -7.64
CA TYR A 171 -19.92 9.22 -6.91
C TYR A 171 -20.17 9.32 -5.41
N ILE A 172 -19.99 8.18 -4.77
CA ILE A 172 -20.11 8.02 -3.32
C ILE A 172 -18.69 8.10 -2.75
N PHE A 173 -18.51 8.94 -1.73
CA PHE A 173 -17.23 9.13 -1.08
C PHE A 173 -17.15 8.32 0.23
N PRO A 174 -16.00 7.69 0.52
CA PRO A 174 -15.74 7.11 1.83
C PRO A 174 -15.38 8.22 2.83
N ALA A 175 -16.20 8.41 3.86
CA ALA A 175 -15.87 9.25 5.00
C ALA A 175 -15.47 8.40 6.22
N PHE A 176 -14.58 8.91 7.05
CA PHE A 176 -14.04 8.20 8.20
C PHE A 176 -14.56 8.87 9.47
N ASP A 177 -15.52 8.24 10.15
CA ASP A 177 -16.15 8.81 11.34
C ASP A 177 -15.33 8.54 12.61
N ASP A 178 -15.13 9.59 13.41
CA ASP A 178 -14.45 9.52 14.70
C ASP A 178 -15.31 8.87 15.81
N ASN A 179 -16.60 8.66 15.57
CA ASN A 179 -17.57 8.47 16.64
C ASN A 179 -17.60 7.07 17.28
N GLU A 180 -17.04 6.03 16.66
CA GLU A 180 -17.03 4.67 17.25
C GLU A 180 -15.72 3.90 17.07
N SER A 181 -14.82 4.35 16.19
CA SER A 181 -13.60 3.62 15.83
C SER A 181 -12.41 4.53 15.48
N GLU A 182 -12.18 5.62 16.20
CA GLU A 182 -11.02 6.53 15.99
C GLU A 182 -10.74 6.88 14.50
N GLY A 183 -11.76 6.89 13.62
CA GLY A 183 -11.61 7.10 12.18
C GLY A 183 -10.86 6.01 11.40
N ALA A 184 -10.64 4.81 11.96
CA ALA A 184 -9.85 3.75 11.32
C ALA A 184 -10.69 2.63 10.71
N ILE A 185 -10.21 2.07 9.59
CA ILE A 185 -10.82 0.91 8.94
C ILE A 185 -10.24 -0.41 9.44
N THR A 186 -11.00 -1.49 9.30
CA THR A 186 -10.58 -2.85 9.66
C THR A 186 -11.30 -3.88 8.78
N ILE A 187 -10.61 -4.96 8.40
CA ILE A 187 -11.22 -6.10 7.71
C ILE A 187 -12.14 -6.86 8.68
N THR A 188 -13.36 -7.18 8.25
CA THR A 188 -14.32 -7.96 9.04
C THR A 188 -14.01 -9.47 8.94
N PRO A 189 -14.61 -10.34 9.78
CA PRO A 189 -14.50 -11.79 9.60
C PRO A 189 -14.91 -12.25 8.20
N ALA A 190 -15.98 -11.68 7.63
CA ALA A 190 -16.42 -11.99 6.27
C ALA A 190 -15.41 -11.54 5.21
N GLY A 191 -14.76 -10.37 5.41
CA GLY A 191 -13.65 -9.92 4.56
C GLY A 191 -12.47 -10.88 4.58
N TRP A 192 -12.12 -11.39 5.77
CA TRP A 192 -11.09 -12.41 5.91
C TRP A 192 -11.50 -13.74 5.28
N GLU A 193 -12.75 -14.17 5.36
CA GLU A 193 -13.17 -15.39 4.67
C GLU A 193 -13.05 -15.23 3.16
N LEU A 194 -13.60 -14.16 2.59
CA LEU A 194 -13.61 -13.92 1.14
C LEU A 194 -12.21 -13.81 0.53
N VAL A 195 -11.35 -12.95 1.11
CA VAL A 195 -9.99 -12.74 0.57
C VAL A 195 -9.23 -14.05 0.49
N THR A 196 -9.53 -14.92 1.43
CA THR A 196 -8.79 -16.14 1.61
C THR A 196 -9.31 -17.28 0.73
N GLU A 197 -10.61 -17.32 0.47
CA GLU A 197 -11.19 -18.17 -0.58
C GLU A 197 -10.64 -17.76 -1.96
N GLN A 198 -10.63 -16.47 -2.27
CA GLN A 198 -10.13 -15.98 -3.57
C GLN A 198 -8.65 -16.30 -3.79
N LEU A 199 -7.79 -16.08 -2.78
CA LEU A 199 -6.36 -16.40 -2.91
C LEU A 199 -6.10 -17.91 -2.99
N ALA A 200 -6.94 -18.73 -2.37
CA ALA A 200 -6.86 -20.18 -2.47
C ALA A 200 -7.23 -20.68 -3.88
N GLU A 201 -8.23 -20.08 -4.52
CA GLU A 201 -8.69 -20.45 -5.87
C GLU A 201 -7.68 -20.08 -6.96
N HIS A 202 -6.97 -18.96 -6.79
CA HIS A 202 -6.04 -18.41 -7.80
C HIS A 202 -4.58 -18.81 -7.56
N LEU A 203 -4.29 -19.68 -6.59
CA LEU A 203 -2.92 -20.08 -6.29
C LEU A 203 -2.34 -20.95 -7.42
N GLU A 204 -1.45 -20.35 -8.21
CA GLU A 204 -0.63 -21.05 -9.19
C GLU A 204 0.73 -21.41 -8.58
N LEU A 205 1.03 -22.72 -8.53
CA LEU A 205 2.29 -23.21 -7.95
C LEU A 205 3.39 -23.23 -9.02
N PRO A 206 4.55 -22.58 -8.79
CA PRO A 206 5.61 -22.57 -9.77
C PRO A 206 6.26 -23.95 -9.87
N GLY A 207 6.61 -24.35 -11.10
CA GLY A 207 7.31 -25.62 -11.35
C GLY A 207 8.69 -25.71 -10.70
N SER A 208 9.29 -24.57 -10.35
CA SER A 208 10.57 -24.47 -9.63
C SER A 208 10.48 -24.89 -8.16
N MET A 209 9.27 -25.01 -7.59
CA MET A 209 9.06 -25.35 -6.18
C MET A 209 8.19 -26.62 -6.03
N PRO A 210 8.67 -27.81 -6.47
CA PRO A 210 7.87 -29.03 -6.50
C PRO A 210 7.41 -29.50 -5.11
N ASP A 211 8.16 -29.15 -4.05
CA ASP A 211 7.82 -29.53 -2.68
C ASP A 211 6.75 -28.65 -2.04
N LEU A 212 6.52 -27.43 -2.56
CA LEU A 212 5.49 -26.52 -2.06
C LEU A 212 4.10 -27.16 -2.12
N LYS A 213 3.80 -27.83 -3.24
CA LYS A 213 2.54 -28.57 -3.40
C LYS A 213 2.36 -29.64 -2.32
N LYS A 214 3.40 -30.43 -2.07
CA LYS A 214 3.37 -31.51 -1.08
C LYS A 214 3.13 -30.94 0.33
N LEU A 215 3.74 -29.81 0.66
CA LEU A 215 3.55 -29.14 1.95
C LEU A 215 2.10 -28.67 2.12
N LEU A 216 1.52 -28.04 1.10
CA LEU A 216 0.13 -27.58 1.12
C LEU A 216 -0.87 -28.72 1.19
N ASP A 217 -0.66 -29.78 0.40
CA ASP A 217 -1.51 -30.99 0.37
C ASP A 217 -1.45 -31.76 1.70
N SER A 218 -0.31 -31.68 2.42
CA SER A 218 -0.13 -32.32 3.74
C SER A 218 -0.53 -31.42 4.91
N GLU A 219 -1.17 -30.27 4.64
CA GLU A 219 -1.59 -29.29 5.64
C GLU A 219 -0.43 -28.69 6.47
N LEU A 220 0.80 -28.74 5.94
CA LEU A 220 2.01 -28.19 6.55
C LEU A 220 2.20 -26.71 6.18
N TYR A 221 1.18 -25.90 6.49
CA TYR A 221 1.06 -24.51 6.07
C TYR A 221 2.20 -23.59 6.50
N ASP A 222 2.63 -23.69 7.75
CA ASP A 222 3.78 -22.92 8.27
C ASP A 222 5.05 -23.22 7.48
N HIS A 223 5.24 -24.47 7.06
CA HIS A 223 6.39 -24.89 6.25
C HIS A 223 6.26 -24.41 4.81
N ALA A 224 5.07 -24.45 4.21
CA ALA A 224 4.83 -23.90 2.88
C ALA A 224 5.18 -22.40 2.81
N VAL A 225 4.70 -21.60 3.76
CA VAL A 225 5.02 -20.17 3.84
C VAL A 225 6.51 -19.93 4.09
N ARG A 226 7.14 -20.76 4.93
CA ARG A 226 8.59 -20.68 5.19
C ARG A 226 9.41 -20.98 3.94
N GLU A 227 9.02 -21.99 3.16
CA GLU A 227 9.71 -22.40 1.93
C GLU A 227 9.74 -21.26 0.91
N VAL A 228 8.59 -20.62 0.64
CA VAL A 228 8.53 -19.46 -0.26
C VAL A 228 9.33 -18.29 0.30
N GLY A 229 9.29 -18.09 1.62
CA GLY A 229 10.10 -17.06 2.27
C GLY A 229 11.61 -17.28 2.18
N ILE A 230 12.08 -18.53 2.09
CA ILE A 230 13.48 -18.85 1.82
C ILE A 230 13.81 -18.53 0.36
N ALA A 231 12.96 -18.93 -0.58
CA ALA A 231 13.15 -18.65 -2.00
C ALA A 231 13.24 -17.13 -2.29
N ILE A 232 12.37 -16.32 -1.67
CA ILE A 232 12.44 -14.85 -1.78
C ILE A 232 13.78 -14.32 -1.23
N GLU A 233 14.21 -14.79 -0.06
CA GLU A 233 15.51 -14.37 0.50
C GLU A 233 16.68 -14.74 -0.41
N GLU A 234 16.66 -15.93 -1.00
CA GLU A 234 17.70 -16.39 -1.92
C GLU A 234 17.76 -15.54 -3.18
N GLU A 235 16.62 -15.30 -3.84
CA GLU A 235 16.58 -14.45 -5.04
C GLU A 235 16.99 -13.00 -4.75
N LEU A 236 16.59 -12.44 -3.59
CA LEU A 236 17.04 -11.11 -3.20
C LEU A 236 18.57 -11.05 -3.01
N ARG A 237 19.20 -12.09 -2.44
CA ARG A 237 20.66 -12.16 -2.29
C ARG A 237 21.35 -12.24 -3.65
N LEU A 238 20.79 -13.02 -4.59
CA LEU A 238 21.30 -13.12 -5.95
C LEU A 238 21.30 -11.77 -6.66
N VAL A 239 20.18 -11.02 -6.58
CA VAL A 239 20.07 -9.69 -7.21
C VAL A 239 21.02 -8.68 -6.57
N VAL A 240 21.06 -8.63 -5.23
CA VAL A 240 21.91 -7.67 -4.51
C VAL A 240 23.41 -8.03 -4.63
N GLY A 241 23.73 -9.30 -4.88
CA GLY A 241 25.10 -9.81 -4.87
C GLY A 241 25.74 -9.83 -3.48
N ASN A 242 24.93 -9.95 -2.42
CA ASN A 242 25.40 -10.02 -1.03
C ASN A 242 24.73 -11.18 -0.28
N ASP A 243 25.54 -12.17 0.13
CA ASP A 243 25.07 -13.36 0.83
C ASP A 243 24.86 -13.16 2.34
N ASP A 244 25.47 -12.12 2.95
CA ASP A 244 25.50 -11.94 4.40
C ASP A 244 24.27 -11.19 4.95
N ASP A 245 23.55 -10.46 4.10
CA ASP A 245 22.39 -9.67 4.52
C ASP A 245 21.12 -10.53 4.65
N PHE A 246 20.26 -10.13 5.59
CA PHE A 246 18.99 -10.80 5.87
C PHE A 246 17.91 -9.83 6.36
N GLY A 247 16.66 -10.25 6.19
CA GLY A 247 15.49 -9.51 6.67
C GLY A 247 15.41 -8.09 6.09
N GLN A 248 15.14 -7.12 6.96
CA GLN A 248 14.96 -5.72 6.56
C GLN A 248 16.23 -5.08 5.96
N ARG A 249 17.42 -5.59 6.31
CA ARG A 249 18.68 -5.11 5.70
C ARG A 249 18.79 -5.52 4.24
N LEU A 250 18.43 -6.77 3.94
CA LEU A 250 18.39 -7.28 2.57
C LEU A 250 17.37 -6.52 1.71
N VAL A 251 16.19 -6.20 2.26
CA VAL A 251 15.21 -5.33 1.60
C VAL A 251 15.81 -3.96 1.28
N GLY A 252 16.50 -3.33 2.24
CA GLY A 252 17.17 -2.05 2.01
C GLY A 252 18.22 -2.12 0.89
N GLY A 253 19.01 -3.19 0.87
CA GLY A 253 20.00 -3.46 -0.19
C GLY A 253 19.34 -3.61 -1.56
N PHE A 254 18.27 -4.39 -1.66
CA PHE A 254 17.52 -4.59 -2.91
C PHE A 254 16.91 -3.29 -3.43
N ILE A 255 16.24 -2.50 -2.59
CA ILE A 255 15.65 -1.23 -3.02
C ILE A 255 16.73 -0.25 -3.50
N LYS A 256 17.88 -0.22 -2.83
CA LYS A 256 19.02 0.59 -3.28
C LYS A 256 19.57 0.09 -4.62
N HIS A 257 19.66 -1.21 -4.82
CA HIS A 257 20.10 -1.82 -6.09
C HIS A 257 19.17 -1.44 -7.24
N LEU A 258 17.84 -1.56 -7.06
CA LEU A 258 16.85 -1.16 -8.06
C LEU A 258 16.97 0.32 -8.45
N ASP A 259 17.17 1.20 -7.46
CA ASP A 259 17.35 2.65 -7.66
C ASP A 259 18.60 2.96 -8.51
N GLU A 260 19.70 2.23 -8.27
CA GLU A 260 20.97 2.42 -8.97
C GLU A 260 21.01 1.79 -10.37
N LYS A 261 20.31 0.66 -10.59
CA LYS A 261 20.48 -0.18 -11.79
C LYS A 261 19.38 -0.08 -12.82
N LEU A 262 18.12 0.03 -12.40
CA LEU A 262 16.98 -0.18 -13.30
C LEU A 262 16.26 1.11 -13.70
N PHE A 263 16.79 2.28 -13.33
CA PHE A 263 16.10 3.58 -13.44
C PHE A 263 14.62 3.42 -13.04
N ALA A 264 14.40 2.67 -11.94
CA ALA A 264 13.07 2.31 -11.52
C ALA A 264 12.33 3.60 -11.13
N TYR A 265 11.13 3.80 -11.68
CA TYR A 265 10.29 4.92 -11.25
C TYR A 265 10.18 4.91 -9.73
N ASN A 266 10.36 6.08 -9.08
CA ASN A 266 10.32 6.26 -7.63
C ASN A 266 9.13 5.51 -6.98
N THR A 267 8.01 5.48 -7.68
CA THR A 267 6.84 4.73 -7.25
C THR A 267 7.03 3.22 -7.14
N LEU A 268 7.63 2.56 -8.14
CA LEU A 268 7.89 1.12 -8.08
C LEU A 268 8.78 0.78 -6.88
N LEU A 269 9.81 1.58 -6.63
CA LEU A 269 10.67 1.43 -5.45
C LEU A 269 9.86 1.48 -4.15
N LYS A 270 8.91 2.42 -4.04
CA LYS A 270 8.05 2.54 -2.86
C LYS A 270 7.08 1.37 -2.70
N ILE A 271 6.49 0.88 -3.80
CA ILE A 271 5.61 -0.29 -3.81
C ILE A 271 6.39 -1.53 -3.32
N TYR A 272 7.53 -1.85 -3.94
CA TYR A 272 8.33 -3.01 -3.55
C TYR A 272 8.89 -2.88 -2.14
N ARG A 273 9.34 -1.69 -1.75
CA ARG A 273 9.79 -1.44 -0.37
C ARG A 273 8.68 -1.80 0.61
N LEU A 274 7.45 -1.33 0.40
CA LEU A 274 6.36 -1.62 1.30
C LEU A 274 6.04 -3.12 1.32
N ARG A 275 5.80 -3.74 0.15
CA ARG A 275 5.43 -5.17 0.06
C ARG A 275 6.49 -6.06 0.73
N LEU A 276 7.78 -5.83 0.43
CA LEU A 276 8.88 -6.59 1.03
C LEU A 276 9.00 -6.34 2.53
N ARG A 277 8.91 -5.09 3.00
CA ARG A 277 8.98 -4.79 4.43
C ARG A 277 7.85 -5.48 5.19
N THR A 278 6.62 -5.43 4.67
CA THR A 278 5.42 -6.05 5.23
C THR A 278 5.57 -7.58 5.25
N PHE A 279 5.96 -8.18 4.12
CA PHE A 279 6.25 -9.61 4.02
C PHE A 279 7.30 -10.05 5.05
N PHE A 280 8.45 -9.36 5.12
CA PHE A 280 9.49 -9.75 6.06
C PHE A 280 9.06 -9.57 7.51
N LYS A 281 8.31 -8.51 7.81
CA LYS A 281 7.89 -8.18 9.18
C LYS A 281 6.82 -9.13 9.70
N PHE A 282 5.78 -9.41 8.90
CA PHE A 282 4.56 -10.07 9.35
C PHE A 282 4.44 -11.53 8.89
N THR A 283 5.14 -11.89 7.83
CA THR A 283 5.13 -13.26 7.29
C THR A 283 6.44 -13.95 7.63
N ARG A 284 7.55 -13.53 7.02
CA ARG A 284 8.82 -14.25 7.11
C ARG A 284 9.36 -14.35 8.54
N ASN A 285 9.49 -13.23 9.26
CA ASN A 285 10.10 -13.23 10.60
C ASN A 285 9.29 -14.06 11.62
N PRO A 286 7.96 -13.94 11.72
CA PRO A 286 7.17 -14.79 12.61
C PRO A 286 7.33 -16.28 12.26
N HIS A 287 7.22 -16.65 10.97
CA HIS A 287 7.37 -18.03 10.50
C HIS A 287 8.82 -18.54 10.56
N ALA A 288 9.84 -17.68 10.67
CA ALA A 288 11.23 -18.10 10.87
C ALA A 288 11.51 -18.52 12.33
N HIS A 289 10.94 -17.80 13.29
CA HIS A 289 11.32 -17.90 14.71
C HIS A 289 10.30 -18.60 15.59
N ARG A 290 9.07 -18.82 15.10
CA ARG A 290 7.99 -19.42 15.87
C ARG A 290 7.26 -20.45 15.02
N LYS A 291 6.68 -21.46 15.66
CA LYS A 291 5.64 -22.29 15.05
C LYS A 291 4.33 -21.54 15.15
N ILE A 292 3.71 -21.25 14.00
CA ILE A 292 2.44 -20.52 13.94
C ILE A 292 1.41 -21.47 13.35
N THR A 293 0.29 -21.61 14.06
CA THR A 293 -0.85 -22.33 13.51
C THR A 293 -1.56 -21.41 12.52
N LEU A 294 -1.48 -21.77 11.24
CA LEU A 294 -2.23 -21.12 10.18
C LEU A 294 -3.45 -21.97 9.86
N THR A 295 -4.59 -21.31 9.65
CA THR A 295 -5.71 -21.93 8.93
C THR A 295 -5.31 -22.15 7.47
N ARG A 296 -5.78 -23.22 6.83
CA ARG A 296 -5.56 -23.48 5.40
C ARG A 296 -5.78 -22.23 4.53
N PRO A 297 -6.93 -21.54 4.66
CA PRO A 297 -7.13 -20.27 3.98
C PRO A 297 -5.92 -19.33 4.15
N HIS A 298 -5.64 -18.87 5.37
CA HIS A 298 -4.62 -17.84 5.61
C HIS A 298 -3.24 -18.21 5.07
N ALA A 299 -2.90 -19.50 5.10
CA ALA A 299 -1.68 -20.01 4.52
C ALA A 299 -1.61 -19.81 3.01
N LEU A 300 -2.68 -20.15 2.30
CA LEU A 300 -2.77 -19.99 0.85
C LEU A 300 -2.65 -18.51 0.48
N ALA A 301 -3.31 -17.61 1.24
CA ALA A 301 -3.19 -16.17 1.04
C ALA A 301 -1.75 -15.66 1.13
N LEU A 302 -1.05 -15.99 2.21
CA LEU A 302 0.34 -15.61 2.42
C LEU A 302 1.26 -16.22 1.36
N THR A 303 1.02 -17.47 0.98
CA THR A 303 1.78 -18.18 -0.06
C THR A 303 1.58 -17.54 -1.44
N SER A 304 0.34 -17.28 -1.87
CA SER A 304 0.05 -16.62 -3.15
C SER A 304 0.76 -15.27 -3.25
N HIS A 305 0.62 -14.42 -2.22
CA HIS A 305 1.28 -13.12 -2.20
C HIS A 305 2.82 -13.22 -2.23
N ALA A 306 3.37 -14.20 -1.52
CA ALA A 306 4.81 -14.43 -1.52
C ALA A 306 5.30 -14.92 -2.89
N LEU A 307 4.52 -15.75 -3.58
CA LEU A 307 4.86 -16.22 -4.92
C LEU A 307 4.82 -15.11 -5.98
N GLU A 308 3.86 -14.19 -5.89
CA GLU A 308 3.85 -12.98 -6.74
C GLU A 308 5.13 -12.16 -6.52
N LEU A 309 5.50 -11.90 -5.26
CA LEU A 309 6.73 -11.18 -4.94
C LEU A 309 7.97 -11.92 -5.47
N LEU A 310 8.01 -13.24 -5.35
CA LEU A 310 9.10 -14.05 -5.88
C LEU A 310 9.20 -13.91 -7.40
N SER A 311 8.08 -13.99 -8.10
CA SER A 311 8.00 -13.83 -9.55
C SER A 311 8.52 -12.46 -9.99
N ASP A 312 8.10 -11.39 -9.31
CA ASP A 312 8.54 -10.02 -9.58
C ASP A 312 10.07 -9.89 -9.42
N ILE A 313 10.64 -10.43 -8.33
CA ILE A 313 12.09 -10.39 -8.07
C ILE A 313 12.85 -11.19 -9.15
N GLN A 314 12.35 -12.37 -9.51
CA GLN A 314 12.95 -13.20 -10.56
C GLN A 314 12.91 -12.53 -11.93
N GLN A 315 11.86 -11.76 -12.22
CA GLN A 315 11.79 -10.98 -13.45
C GLN A 315 12.89 -9.92 -13.49
N PHE A 316 13.09 -9.15 -12.41
CA PHE A 316 14.18 -8.18 -12.34
C PHE A 316 15.56 -8.82 -12.53
N HIS A 317 15.78 -9.98 -11.89
CA HIS A 317 17.04 -10.72 -12.06
C HIS A 317 17.27 -11.12 -13.53
N LYS A 318 16.25 -11.63 -14.23
CA LYS A 318 16.35 -12.02 -15.64
C LYS A 318 16.61 -10.84 -16.58
N GLU A 319 15.96 -9.70 -16.32
CA GLU A 319 16.15 -8.46 -17.07
C GLU A 319 17.60 -7.96 -16.91
N GLU A 320 18.19 -8.07 -15.72
CA GLU A 320 19.60 -7.73 -15.48
C GLU A 320 20.59 -8.72 -16.12
N SER A 321 20.27 -10.02 -16.12
CA SER A 321 21.14 -11.06 -16.69
C SER A 321 21.10 -11.12 -18.22
N GLY A 322 20.32 -10.25 -18.88
CA GLY A 322 20.19 -10.19 -20.34
C GLY A 322 19.65 -11.49 -20.95
N THR A 323 18.95 -12.29 -20.16
CA THR A 323 18.44 -13.60 -20.58
C THR A 323 16.99 -13.43 -21.04
N GLU A 324 16.78 -12.74 -22.15
CA GLU A 324 15.49 -12.78 -22.85
C GLU A 324 15.26 -14.21 -23.34
N ALA A 325 14.19 -14.84 -22.87
CA ALA A 325 13.70 -16.09 -23.43
C ALA A 325 13.22 -15.81 -24.87
N VAL A 326 13.96 -16.38 -25.84
CA VAL A 326 13.52 -16.52 -27.24
C VAL A 326 12.29 -17.43 -27.31
#